data_AF-Y0KG71-F1
#
_entry.id   AF-Y0KG71-F1
#
_cell.length_a   1.000
_cell.length_b   1.000
_cell.length_c   1.000
_cell.angle_alpha   90.00
_cell.angle_beta   90.00
_cell.angle_gamma   90.00
#
_symmetry.space_group_name_H-M   'P 1'
#
loop_
_entity.id
_entity.type
_entity.pdbx_description
1 polymer ?
#
loop_
_entity_poly.entity_id
_entity_poly.type
_entity_poly.pdbx_seq_one_letter_code
_entity_poly.pdbx_strand_id
1 'polypeptide(L)'
;MVDVSIIFVSYNTAEMTKKAIDLVKQSKHQLNLEIFVVDNASRDGSAEMVAQTFPDVTLITNAINVGFGRANNQVLPQYRGRYVLLLNTDAFVEADTIQKTVAFMDSHPTTGILGVKLLGRDGVLQPSCRYFPTPFNIFLNRTGLFKLFPSTQLVDDMAWDHQSVRDCDWVPGCYYLIRKEAIDQVGLFDQRYFLYYEEVDHCYATKQAGWQVTYFPDAPVVHIGGESAKTDHSISSVSRQVSALQIESELLYFRKNLGLLSVCLHVLLTIIAEAILAVKQLLKTPGQLRQVLNFKGLGLFLKLTYLSRAGSRVLR
;
A
#
# COMPACT_ATOMS: atom_id res chain seq x y z
N MET A 1 -0.81 25.02 16.89
CA MET A 1 -1.55 24.24 15.87
C MET A 1 -0.79 22.95 15.65
N VAL A 2 -1.44 21.80 15.44
CA VAL A 2 -0.74 20.53 15.16
C VAL A 2 -0.32 20.54 13.69
N ASP A 3 0.95 20.25 13.43
CA ASP A 3 1.50 20.21 12.07
C ASP A 3 1.19 18.87 11.39
N VAL A 4 1.46 17.76 12.08
CA VAL A 4 1.25 16.41 11.53
C VAL A 4 0.61 15.51 12.57
N SER A 5 -0.51 14.88 12.22
CA SER A 5 -1.07 13.73 12.94
C SER A 5 -0.55 12.45 12.31
N ILE A 6 0.26 11.70 13.06
CA ILE A 6 0.94 10.49 12.60
C ILE A 6 0.16 9.28 13.10
N ILE A 7 -0.15 8.36 12.19
CA ILE A 7 -0.93 7.16 12.48
C ILE A 7 -0.08 5.93 12.19
N PHE A 8 0.11 5.11 13.22
CA PHE A 8 0.67 3.78 13.11
C PHE A 8 -0.45 2.74 13.27
N VAL A 9 -0.52 1.77 12.35
CA VAL A 9 -1.31 0.55 12.55
C VAL A 9 -0.35 -0.57 12.94
N SER A 10 -0.48 -1.10 14.16
CA SER A 10 0.34 -2.22 14.64
C SER A 10 -0.43 -3.53 14.55
N TYR A 11 0.24 -4.60 14.11
CA TYR A 11 -0.28 -5.96 14.15
C TYR A 11 0.87 -6.95 14.34
N ASN A 12 1.05 -7.42 15.58
CA ASN A 12 2.14 -8.32 15.98
C ASN A 12 3.54 -7.78 15.62
N THR A 13 3.78 -6.49 15.89
CA THR A 13 5.01 -5.79 15.54
C THR A 13 5.57 -4.93 16.69
N ALA A 14 5.57 -5.42 17.93
CA ALA A 14 5.92 -4.62 19.11
C ALA A 14 7.27 -3.89 18.98
N GLU A 15 8.36 -4.62 18.71
CA GLU A 15 9.71 -4.03 18.58
C GLU A 15 9.81 -3.00 17.45
N MET A 16 9.19 -3.28 16.30
CA MET A 16 9.20 -2.38 15.14
C MET A 16 8.37 -1.11 15.43
N THR A 17 7.21 -1.28 16.06
CA THR A 17 6.33 -0.18 16.49
C THR A 17 7.07 0.74 17.45
N LYS A 18 7.75 0.18 18.45
CA LYS A 18 8.56 0.94 19.40
C LYS A 18 9.62 1.77 18.66
N LYS A 19 10.40 1.11 17.81
CA LYS A 19 11.47 1.75 17.04
C LYS A 19 10.95 2.86 16.13
N ALA A 20 9.83 2.63 15.44
CA ALA A 20 9.23 3.62 14.54
C ALA A 20 8.76 4.87 15.30
N ILE A 21 8.12 4.70 16.47
CA ILE A 21 7.72 5.82 17.34
C ILE A 21 8.96 6.60 17.84
N ASP A 22 10.00 5.90 18.30
CA ASP A 22 11.24 6.54 18.76
C ASP A 22 11.86 7.42 17.66
N LEU A 23 11.95 6.90 16.42
CA LEU A 23 12.50 7.65 15.27
C LEU A 23 11.63 8.83 14.87
N VAL A 24 10.30 8.69 14.88
CA VAL A 24 9.38 9.80 14.62
C VAL A 24 9.54 10.91 15.67
N LYS A 25 9.65 10.56 16.96
CA LYS A 25 9.87 11.54 18.03
C LYS A 25 11.20 12.27 17.86
N GLN A 26 12.24 11.58 17.38
CA GLN A 26 13.53 12.18 17.04
C GLN A 26 13.45 13.09 15.79
N SER A 27 12.53 12.81 14.86
CA SER A 27 12.32 13.60 13.64
C SER A 27 11.41 14.84 13.82
N LYS A 28 10.95 15.11 15.05
CA LYS A 28 10.01 16.21 15.34
C LYS A 28 10.52 17.60 14.96
N HIS A 29 11.80 17.91 15.19
CA HIS A 29 12.35 19.26 15.05
C HIS A 29 11.44 20.34 15.67
N GLN A 30 11.05 21.35 14.91
CA GLN A 30 10.17 22.46 15.34
C GLN A 30 8.68 22.15 15.10
N LEU A 31 8.34 20.98 14.53
CA LEU A 31 6.97 20.61 14.20
C LEU A 31 6.22 20.18 15.46
N ASN A 32 4.93 20.49 15.50
CA ASN A 32 4.02 19.96 16.50
C ASN A 32 3.43 18.64 15.99
N LEU A 33 3.96 17.52 16.48
CA LEU A 33 3.46 16.19 16.13
C LEU A 33 2.40 15.72 17.13
N GLU A 34 1.40 15.06 16.59
CA GLU A 34 0.43 14.26 17.33
C GLU A 34 0.56 12.81 16.85
N ILE A 35 0.65 11.84 17.76
CA ILE A 35 0.91 10.45 17.39
C ILE A 35 -0.23 9.56 17.89
N PHE A 36 -0.74 8.73 16.98
CA PHE A 36 -1.73 7.71 17.23
C PHE A 36 -1.16 6.34 16.91
N VAL A 37 -1.46 5.36 17.76
CA VAL A 37 -1.22 3.95 17.47
C VAL A 37 -2.55 3.22 17.52
N VAL A 38 -2.87 2.51 16.45
CA VAL A 38 -4.01 1.61 16.38
C VAL A 38 -3.47 0.19 16.46
N ASP A 39 -3.57 -0.44 17.63
CA ASP A 39 -3.27 -1.86 17.78
C ASP A 39 -4.41 -2.69 17.21
N ASN A 40 -4.12 -3.43 16.13
CA ASN A 40 -5.13 -4.11 15.32
C ASN A 40 -5.34 -5.57 15.75
N ALA A 41 -5.50 -5.79 17.06
CA ALA A 41 -5.60 -7.08 17.74
C ALA A 41 -4.29 -7.88 17.76
N SER A 42 -3.20 -7.24 18.18
CA SER A 42 -1.91 -7.92 18.39
C SER A 42 -1.96 -8.88 19.57
N ARG A 43 -1.05 -9.86 19.57
CA ARG A 43 -0.89 -10.88 20.64
C ARG A 43 0.54 -10.96 21.18
N ASP A 44 1.40 -10.03 20.78
CA ASP A 44 2.83 -9.99 21.08
C ASP A 44 3.20 -8.96 22.16
N GLY A 45 2.21 -8.35 22.83
CA GLY A 45 2.43 -7.29 23.81
C GLY A 45 2.55 -5.88 23.21
N SER A 46 2.25 -5.68 21.92
CA SER A 46 2.34 -4.38 21.25
C SER A 46 1.56 -3.27 21.98
N ALA A 47 0.30 -3.53 22.35
CA ALA A 47 -0.55 -2.55 23.02
C ALA A 47 0.00 -2.18 24.42
N GLU A 48 0.39 -3.17 25.21
CA GLU A 48 0.97 -2.97 26.53
C GLU A 48 2.28 -2.17 26.46
N MET A 49 3.14 -2.50 25.49
CA MET A 49 4.40 -1.80 25.26
C MET A 49 4.15 -0.32 24.95
N VAL A 50 3.18 -0.01 24.06
CA VAL A 50 2.87 1.39 23.71
C VAL A 50 2.33 2.14 24.93
N ALA A 51 1.38 1.55 25.66
CA ALA A 51 0.78 2.18 26.83
C ALA A 51 1.80 2.49 27.93
N GLN A 52 2.79 1.62 28.12
CA GLN A 52 3.83 1.78 29.15
C GLN A 52 4.96 2.72 28.72
N THR A 53 5.41 2.63 27.47
CA THR A 53 6.61 3.33 26.98
C THR A 53 6.29 4.73 26.45
N PHE A 54 5.09 4.93 25.91
CA PHE A 54 4.70 6.16 25.24
C PHE A 54 3.36 6.69 25.79
N PRO A 55 3.28 7.12 27.05
CA PRO A 55 2.04 7.59 27.68
C PRO A 55 1.45 8.85 27.03
N ASP A 56 2.24 9.57 26.22
CA ASP A 56 1.83 10.73 25.42
C ASP A 56 1.25 10.37 24.04
N VAL A 57 1.33 9.09 23.64
CA VAL A 57 0.74 8.58 22.39
C VAL A 57 -0.69 8.14 22.63
N THR A 58 -1.60 8.48 21.72
CA THR A 58 -2.99 8.02 21.80
C THR A 58 -3.08 6.59 21.26
N LEU A 59 -3.33 5.62 22.13
CA LEU A 59 -3.51 4.22 21.79
C LEU A 59 -5.00 3.87 21.59
N ILE A 60 -5.33 3.28 20.44
CA ILE A 60 -6.62 2.66 20.14
C ILE A 60 -6.37 1.15 20.02
N THR A 61 -7.14 0.32 20.72
CA THR A 61 -7.01 -1.14 20.66
C THR A 61 -8.25 -1.77 20.04
N ASN A 62 -8.04 -2.67 19.07
CA ASN A 62 -9.10 -3.45 18.45
C ASN A 62 -9.12 -4.88 19.01
N ALA A 63 -10.33 -5.39 19.25
CA ALA A 63 -10.52 -6.79 19.67
C ALA A 63 -10.31 -7.80 18.53
N ILE A 64 -10.46 -7.36 17.28
CA ILE A 64 -10.25 -8.13 16.06
C ILE A 64 -9.43 -7.32 15.06
N ASN A 65 -8.66 -7.98 14.20
CA ASN A 65 -7.98 -7.28 13.11
C ASN A 65 -9.01 -6.81 12.08
N VAL A 66 -9.20 -5.49 11.99
CA VAL A 66 -10.19 -4.89 11.08
C VAL A 66 -9.60 -4.60 9.70
N GLY A 67 -8.32 -4.87 9.45
CA GLY A 67 -7.65 -4.47 8.21
C GLY A 67 -7.00 -3.09 8.32
N PHE A 68 -6.15 -2.74 7.34
CA PHE A 68 -5.30 -1.54 7.40
C PHE A 68 -6.11 -0.26 7.16
N GLY A 69 -6.94 -0.23 6.12
CA GLY A 69 -7.76 0.93 5.80
C GLY A 69 -8.70 1.34 6.94
N ARG A 70 -9.43 0.37 7.49
CA ARG A 70 -10.38 0.60 8.60
C ARG A 70 -9.68 1.03 9.89
N ALA A 71 -8.51 0.47 10.20
CA ALA A 71 -7.73 0.87 11.38
C ALA A 71 -7.29 2.34 11.29
N ASN A 72 -6.73 2.78 10.15
CA ASN A 72 -6.36 4.18 9.96
C ASN A 72 -7.57 5.13 10.09
N ASN A 73 -8.72 4.74 9.54
CA ASN A 73 -9.94 5.56 9.59
C ASN A 73 -10.45 5.82 11.03
N GLN A 74 -10.10 4.99 12.01
CA GLN A 74 -10.53 5.17 13.41
C GLN A 74 -9.99 6.46 14.05
N VAL A 75 -8.91 7.02 13.50
CA VAL A 75 -8.28 8.25 14.00
C VAL A 75 -8.93 9.52 13.41
N LEU A 76 -9.65 9.41 12.30
CA LEU A 76 -10.23 10.56 11.60
C LEU A 76 -11.13 11.47 12.46
N PRO A 77 -11.90 10.97 13.45
CA PRO A 77 -12.72 11.84 14.29
C PRO A 77 -11.94 12.74 15.25
N GLN A 78 -10.66 12.47 15.49
CA GLN A 78 -9.89 13.08 16.58
C GLN A 78 -8.54 13.69 16.18
N TYR A 79 -8.07 13.47 14.95
CA TYR A 79 -6.83 14.10 14.49
C TYR A 79 -6.96 15.61 14.37
N ARG A 80 -5.85 16.33 14.59
CA ARG A 80 -5.82 17.81 14.59
C ARG A 80 -4.80 18.40 13.62
N GLY A 81 -3.96 17.56 13.00
CA GLY A 81 -2.90 17.96 12.09
C GLY A 81 -3.43 18.56 10.79
N ARG A 82 -2.74 19.59 10.29
CA ARG A 82 -2.92 20.09 8.91
C ARG A 82 -2.44 19.08 7.86
N TYR A 83 -1.58 18.15 8.26
CA TYR A 83 -1.26 16.94 7.52
C TYR A 83 -1.55 15.68 8.35
N VAL A 84 -1.87 14.58 7.68
CA VAL A 84 -1.97 13.24 8.26
C VAL A 84 -0.90 12.37 7.63
N LEU A 85 -0.02 11.78 8.43
CA LEU A 85 1.00 10.84 7.97
C LEU A 85 0.59 9.43 8.38
N LEU A 86 0.31 8.57 7.40
CA LEU A 86 0.24 7.14 7.64
C LEU A 86 1.66 6.57 7.53
N LEU A 87 2.13 5.93 8.58
CA LEU A 87 3.47 5.38 8.66
C LEU A 87 3.37 3.93 9.10
N ASN A 88 3.87 3.01 8.27
CA ASN A 88 3.94 1.61 8.68
C ASN A 88 4.96 1.43 9.80
N THR A 89 4.73 0.46 10.68
CA THR A 89 5.64 0.15 11.80
C THR A 89 6.99 -0.37 11.34
N ASP A 90 7.10 -0.84 10.09
CA ASP A 90 8.32 -1.33 9.45
C ASP A 90 8.94 -0.32 8.45
N ALA A 91 8.49 0.94 8.49
CA ALA A 91 9.06 2.07 7.76
C ALA A 91 9.73 3.06 8.73
N PHE A 92 10.99 3.38 8.49
CA PHE A 92 11.84 4.17 9.37
C PHE A 92 12.24 5.49 8.71
N VAL A 93 11.85 6.57 9.37
CA VAL A 93 12.21 7.94 8.98
C VAL A 93 13.60 8.31 9.50
N GLU A 94 14.28 9.18 8.76
CA GLU A 94 15.49 9.86 9.23
C GLU A 94 15.11 11.12 10.02
N ALA A 95 16.09 11.71 10.71
CA ALA A 95 15.86 12.87 11.57
C ALA A 95 15.15 14.02 10.84
N ASP A 96 15.53 14.33 9.60
CA ASP A 96 14.98 15.46 8.85
C ASP A 96 13.82 15.10 7.91
N THR A 97 13.39 13.83 7.84
CA THR A 97 12.41 13.34 6.87
C THR A 97 11.09 14.09 6.97
N ILE A 98 10.48 14.16 8.16
CA ILE A 98 9.16 14.78 8.35
C ILE A 98 9.24 16.30 8.13
N GLN A 99 10.33 16.93 8.56
CA GLN A 99 10.54 18.35 8.33
C GLN A 99 10.58 18.68 6.83
N LYS A 100 11.35 17.92 6.05
CA LYS A 100 11.49 18.13 4.60
C LYS A 100 10.18 17.90 3.86
N THR A 101 9.45 16.84 4.18
CA THR A 101 8.18 16.53 3.51
C THR A 101 7.09 17.54 3.85
N VAL A 102 7.01 18.02 5.09
CA VAL A 102 6.11 19.12 5.46
C VAL A 102 6.48 20.41 4.73
N ALA A 103 7.76 20.79 4.69
CA ALA A 103 8.21 21.98 3.97
C ALA A 103 7.91 21.89 2.45
N PHE A 104 8.03 20.69 1.86
CA PHE A 104 7.64 20.45 0.48
C PHE A 104 6.13 20.66 0.29
N MET A 105 5.29 20.05 1.12
CA MET A 105 3.83 20.21 1.05
C MET A 105 3.39 21.67 1.24
N ASP A 106 4.07 22.43 2.10
CA ASP A 106 3.78 23.84 2.34
C ASP A 106 4.08 24.72 1.11
N SER A 107 5.13 24.38 0.36
CA SER A 107 5.50 25.07 -0.88
C SER A 107 4.72 24.60 -2.12
N HIS A 108 4.02 23.46 -2.03
CA HIS A 108 3.26 22.85 -3.14
C HIS A 108 1.79 22.64 -2.74
N PRO A 109 0.98 23.73 -2.74
CA PRO A 109 -0.41 23.68 -2.26
C PRO A 109 -1.31 22.76 -3.08
N THR A 110 -0.93 22.38 -4.31
CA THR A 110 -1.67 21.44 -5.17
C THR A 110 -1.39 19.96 -4.87
N THR A 111 -0.33 19.64 -4.13
CA THR A 111 -0.05 18.27 -3.69
C THR A 111 -1.01 17.89 -2.57
N GLY A 112 -1.87 16.90 -2.85
CA GLY A 112 -2.80 16.33 -1.88
C GLY A 112 -2.20 15.14 -1.13
N ILE A 113 -1.37 14.34 -1.80
CA ILE A 113 -0.68 13.18 -1.23
C ILE A 113 0.79 13.20 -1.64
N LEU A 114 1.68 12.94 -0.69
CA LEU A 114 3.11 12.81 -0.88
C LEU A 114 3.60 11.44 -0.42
N GLY A 115 4.30 10.75 -1.31
CA GLY A 115 5.14 9.61 -0.98
C GLY A 115 6.61 9.97 -1.11
N VAL A 116 7.50 9.12 -0.57
CA VAL A 116 8.94 9.36 -0.57
C VAL A 116 9.72 8.25 -1.25
N LYS A 117 11.01 8.49 -1.50
CA LYS A 117 11.96 7.43 -1.88
C LYS A 117 12.00 6.34 -0.82
N LEU A 118 11.72 5.11 -1.24
CA LEU A 118 11.77 3.94 -0.37
C LEU A 118 13.03 3.14 -0.64
N LEU A 119 13.76 2.82 0.42
CA LEU A 119 14.94 1.97 0.37
C LEU A 119 14.71 0.71 1.23
N GLY A 120 15.15 -0.45 0.75
CA GLY A 120 15.24 -1.65 1.55
C GLY A 120 16.28 -1.53 2.66
N ARG A 121 16.33 -2.53 3.56
CA ARG A 121 17.39 -2.61 4.60
C ARG A 121 18.81 -2.65 4.01
N ASP A 122 18.93 -3.12 2.78
CA ASP A 122 20.15 -3.22 1.98
C ASP A 122 20.46 -1.94 1.18
N GLY A 123 19.65 -0.89 1.32
CA GLY A 123 19.76 0.35 0.55
C GLY A 123 19.25 0.22 -0.88
N VAL A 124 18.66 -0.92 -1.28
CA VAL A 124 18.13 -1.11 -2.62
C VAL A 124 16.82 -0.35 -2.77
N LEU A 125 16.70 0.39 -3.87
CA LEU A 125 15.52 1.18 -4.20
C LEU A 125 14.28 0.29 -4.37
N GLN A 126 13.17 0.71 -3.76
CA GLN A 126 11.86 0.09 -3.93
C GLN A 126 10.94 0.96 -4.79
N PRO A 127 10.03 0.36 -5.61
CA PRO A 127 9.07 1.12 -6.40
C PRO A 127 8.14 1.96 -5.50
N SER A 128 8.24 3.28 -5.64
CA SER A 128 7.60 4.28 -4.77
C SER A 128 6.89 5.41 -5.52
N CYS A 129 6.97 5.40 -6.85
CA CYS A 129 6.33 6.32 -7.78
C CYS A 129 5.69 5.45 -8.86
N ARG A 130 4.37 5.23 -8.79
CA ARG A 130 3.72 4.15 -9.53
C ARG A 130 2.58 4.66 -10.40
N TYR A 131 2.28 3.89 -11.43
CA TYR A 131 1.14 4.11 -12.33
C TYR A 131 -0.06 3.28 -11.93
N PHE A 132 -1.27 3.74 -12.25
CA PHE A 132 -2.48 2.99 -11.90
C PHE A 132 -2.45 1.58 -12.53
N PRO A 133 -2.84 0.55 -11.77
CA PRO A 133 -3.06 -0.76 -12.34
C PRO A 133 -4.20 -0.69 -13.37
N THR A 134 -3.99 -1.33 -14.50
CA THR A 134 -5.00 -1.57 -15.54
C THR A 134 -4.96 -3.04 -15.92
N PRO A 135 -6.05 -3.61 -16.46
CA PRO A 135 -6.03 -4.98 -16.96
C PRO A 135 -4.87 -5.25 -17.93
N PHE A 136 -4.54 -4.28 -18.77
CA PHE A 136 -3.53 -4.42 -19.81
C PHE A 136 -2.10 -4.32 -19.28
N ASN A 137 -1.76 -3.34 -18.43
CA ASN A 137 -0.39 -3.24 -17.91
C ASN A 137 -0.04 -4.40 -16.94
N ILE A 138 -1.01 -4.89 -16.16
CA ILE A 138 -0.85 -6.10 -15.34
C ILE A 138 -0.59 -7.31 -16.24
N PHE A 139 -1.36 -7.47 -17.32
CA PHE A 139 -1.17 -8.54 -18.29
C PHE A 139 0.22 -8.51 -18.93
N LEU A 140 0.68 -7.34 -19.40
CA LEU A 140 1.99 -7.20 -20.01
C LEU A 140 3.12 -7.49 -19.04
N ASN A 141 3.00 -7.04 -17.79
CA ASN A 141 3.97 -7.34 -16.74
C ASN A 141 4.03 -8.85 -16.47
N ARG A 142 2.88 -9.49 -16.23
CA ARG A 142 2.77 -10.92 -15.93
C ARG A 142 3.30 -11.81 -17.04
N THR A 143 3.08 -11.44 -18.30
CA THR A 143 3.53 -12.22 -19.46
C THR A 143 4.95 -11.90 -19.90
N GLY A 144 5.52 -10.78 -19.47
CA GLY A 144 6.80 -10.25 -19.96
C GLY A 144 6.72 -9.71 -21.40
N LEU A 145 5.52 -9.42 -21.91
CA LEU A 145 5.30 -8.89 -23.26
C LEU A 145 5.43 -7.37 -23.33
N PHE A 146 5.70 -6.69 -22.22
CA PHE A 146 5.85 -5.23 -22.16
C PHE A 146 6.85 -4.66 -23.17
N LYS A 147 7.88 -5.42 -23.56
CA LYS A 147 8.86 -5.01 -24.59
C LYS A 147 8.24 -4.75 -25.97
N LEU A 148 7.08 -5.37 -26.26
CA LEU A 148 6.34 -5.17 -27.51
C LEU A 148 5.45 -3.92 -27.46
N PHE A 149 5.24 -3.34 -26.28
CA PHE A 149 4.36 -2.20 -26.05
C PHE A 149 5.08 -1.13 -25.22
N PRO A 150 6.19 -0.55 -25.73
CA PRO A 150 7.06 0.35 -24.96
C PRO A 150 6.39 1.66 -24.52
N SER A 151 5.26 2.04 -25.14
CA SER A 151 4.46 3.20 -24.72
C SER A 151 3.57 2.92 -23.50
N THR A 152 3.50 1.67 -23.02
CA THR A 152 2.64 1.31 -21.89
C THR A 152 3.38 1.55 -20.58
N GLN A 153 2.77 2.36 -19.71
CA GLN A 153 3.23 2.56 -18.35
C GLN A 153 2.93 1.32 -17.50
N LEU A 154 3.99 0.62 -17.09
CA LEU A 154 3.91 -0.46 -16.13
C LEU A 154 3.75 0.11 -14.73
N VAL A 155 3.01 -0.59 -13.86
CA VAL A 155 2.72 -0.13 -12.48
C VAL A 155 4.01 0.24 -11.74
N ASP A 156 5.02 -0.62 -11.80
CA ASP A 156 6.32 -0.45 -11.16
C ASP A 156 7.40 -0.07 -12.19
N ASP A 157 7.31 1.15 -12.71
CA ASP A 157 8.33 1.69 -13.63
C ASP A 157 9.60 2.12 -12.87
N MET A 158 10.66 1.33 -13.07
CA MET A 158 11.99 1.53 -12.49
C MET A 158 13.03 2.01 -13.52
N ALA A 159 12.60 2.44 -14.72
CA ALA A 159 13.51 2.75 -15.82
C ALA A 159 14.09 4.19 -15.77
N TRP A 160 13.78 4.97 -14.74
CA TRP A 160 14.26 6.34 -14.55
C TRP A 160 15.17 6.45 -13.33
N ASP A 161 15.76 7.62 -13.06
CA ASP A 161 16.82 7.76 -12.04
C ASP A 161 16.32 7.79 -10.58
N HIS A 162 15.04 8.08 -10.35
CA HIS A 162 14.45 8.27 -9.02
C HIS A 162 15.23 9.30 -8.17
N GLN A 163 15.71 10.36 -8.80
CA GLN A 163 16.44 11.47 -8.16
C GLN A 163 15.69 12.79 -8.19
N SER A 164 14.61 12.89 -8.97
CA SER A 164 13.79 14.11 -9.09
C SER A 164 12.40 13.92 -8.51
N VAL A 165 11.83 15.03 -8.01
CA VAL A 165 10.42 15.13 -7.65
C VAL A 165 9.57 14.81 -8.88
N ARG A 166 8.54 14.00 -8.71
CA ARG A 166 7.71 13.55 -9.83
C ARG A 166 6.27 13.32 -9.42
N ASP A 167 5.34 13.84 -10.21
CA ASP A 167 3.93 13.47 -10.09
C ASP A 167 3.71 12.04 -10.60
N CYS A 168 2.92 11.27 -9.85
CA CYS A 168 2.59 9.89 -10.18
C CYS A 168 1.09 9.62 -10.01
N ASP A 169 0.67 8.39 -10.30
CA ASP A 169 -0.72 8.00 -10.10
C ASP A 169 -1.00 7.63 -8.66
N TRP A 170 -0.07 6.90 -8.03
CA TRP A 170 -0.17 6.54 -6.63
C TRP A 170 1.21 6.29 -6.02
N VAL A 171 1.26 6.31 -4.69
CA VAL A 171 2.45 6.04 -3.87
C VAL A 171 2.14 4.96 -2.82
N PRO A 172 3.11 4.11 -2.43
CA PRO A 172 2.87 3.06 -1.44
C PRO A 172 2.47 3.60 -0.06
N GLY A 173 1.61 2.88 0.65
CA GLY A 173 1.07 3.28 1.96
C GLY A 173 2.07 3.28 3.14
N CYS A 174 3.34 2.90 2.94
CA CYS A 174 4.30 2.77 4.05
C CYS A 174 4.82 4.11 4.59
N TYR A 175 4.87 5.15 3.75
CA TYR A 175 5.02 6.55 4.15
C TYR A 175 4.09 7.36 3.25
N TYR A 176 2.97 7.80 3.80
CA TYR A 176 1.87 8.37 3.03
C TYR A 176 1.37 9.64 3.72
N LEU A 177 1.93 10.78 3.32
CA LEU A 177 1.61 12.08 3.89
C LEU A 177 0.48 12.74 3.10
N ILE A 178 -0.60 13.09 3.77
CA ILE A 178 -1.84 13.55 3.16
C ILE A 178 -2.17 14.94 3.68
N ARG A 179 -2.55 15.82 2.78
CA ARG A 179 -3.12 17.13 3.09
C ARG A 179 -4.51 16.97 3.69
N LYS A 180 -4.80 17.68 4.80
CA LYS A 180 -6.11 17.63 5.46
C LYS A 180 -7.25 17.95 4.50
N GLU A 181 -7.08 18.97 3.65
CA GLU A 181 -8.08 19.40 2.68
C GLU A 181 -8.41 18.30 1.65
N ALA A 182 -7.45 17.45 1.29
CA ALA A 182 -7.72 16.29 0.43
C ALA A 182 -8.58 15.26 1.18
N ILE A 183 -8.27 14.96 2.45
CA ILE A 183 -9.09 14.08 3.30
C ILE A 183 -10.51 14.63 3.48
N ASP A 184 -10.64 15.92 3.74
CA ASP A 184 -11.94 16.57 3.92
C ASP A 184 -12.81 16.47 2.65
N GLN A 185 -12.19 16.45 1.46
CA GLN A 185 -12.89 16.39 0.19
C GLN A 185 -13.24 14.96 -0.26
N VAL A 186 -12.32 14.00 -0.13
CA VAL A 186 -12.52 12.63 -0.67
C VAL A 186 -12.65 11.54 0.40
N GLY A 187 -12.47 11.87 1.67
CA GLY A 187 -12.29 10.91 2.75
C GLY A 187 -10.87 10.32 2.78
N LEU A 188 -10.68 9.26 3.55
CA LEU A 188 -9.43 8.48 3.55
C LEU A 188 -9.64 7.15 2.81
N PHE A 189 -9.59 6.01 3.50
CA PHE A 189 -9.67 4.71 2.84
C PHE A 189 -11.09 4.18 2.79
N ASP A 190 -11.46 3.57 1.67
CA ASP A 190 -12.72 2.87 1.53
C ASP A 190 -12.71 1.60 2.41
N GLN A 191 -13.64 1.53 3.36
CA GLN A 191 -13.70 0.49 4.38
C GLN A 191 -13.97 -0.93 3.84
N ARG A 192 -14.29 -1.04 2.54
CA ARG A 192 -14.45 -2.31 1.83
C ARG A 192 -13.14 -3.03 1.57
N TYR A 193 -12.01 -2.31 1.53
CA TYR A 193 -10.70 -2.94 1.45
C TYR A 193 -10.26 -3.37 2.85
N PHE A 194 -9.89 -4.65 2.99
CA PHE A 194 -9.29 -5.16 4.21
C PHE A 194 -7.77 -4.90 4.24
N LEU A 195 -7.11 -5.18 3.11
CA LEU A 195 -5.67 -4.97 2.91
C LEU A 195 -5.40 -4.87 1.40
N TYR A 196 -4.44 -4.03 1.03
CA TYR A 196 -4.04 -3.71 -0.34
C TYR A 196 -5.08 -2.91 -1.13
N TYR A 197 -4.57 -2.12 -2.09
CA TYR A 197 -5.33 -1.22 -2.96
C TYR A 197 -6.05 -0.07 -2.24
N GLU A 198 -5.97 0.06 -0.92
CA GLU A 198 -6.58 1.21 -0.22
C GLU A 198 -5.94 2.51 -0.67
N GLU A 199 -4.61 2.53 -0.76
CA GLU A 199 -3.85 3.68 -1.23
C GLU A 199 -4.02 3.91 -2.74
N VAL A 200 -4.17 2.86 -3.53
CA VAL A 200 -4.39 2.95 -4.99
C VAL A 200 -5.74 3.62 -5.26
N ASP A 201 -6.78 3.15 -4.58
CA ASP A 201 -8.13 3.67 -4.67
C ASP A 201 -8.25 5.10 -4.14
N HIS A 202 -7.61 5.39 -3.00
CA HIS A 202 -7.60 6.72 -2.42
C HIS A 202 -6.83 7.73 -3.29
N CYS A 203 -5.68 7.33 -3.86
CA CYS A 203 -4.97 8.15 -4.85
C CYS A 203 -5.81 8.38 -6.10
N TYR A 204 -6.56 7.39 -6.58
CA TYR A 204 -7.48 7.54 -7.71
C TYR A 204 -8.55 8.60 -7.40
N ALA A 205 -9.24 8.49 -6.26
CA ALA A 205 -10.23 9.47 -5.82
C ALA A 205 -9.65 10.88 -5.64
N THR A 206 -8.46 10.97 -5.03
CA THR A 206 -7.74 12.23 -4.80
C THR A 206 -7.39 12.94 -6.12
N LYS A 207 -6.91 12.18 -7.12
CA LYS A 207 -6.63 12.74 -8.47
C LYS A 207 -7.91 13.17 -9.19
N GLN A 208 -9.00 12.40 -9.08
CA GLN A 208 -10.30 12.81 -9.64
C GLN A 208 -10.84 14.10 -8.99
N ALA A 209 -10.50 14.36 -7.74
CA ALA A 209 -10.81 15.60 -7.03
C ALA A 209 -9.91 16.79 -7.40
N GLY A 210 -8.92 16.61 -8.29
CA GLY A 210 -8.04 17.66 -8.81
C GLY A 210 -6.72 17.84 -8.06
N TRP A 211 -6.42 17.00 -7.07
CA TRP A 211 -5.17 17.03 -6.32
C TRP A 211 -4.06 16.25 -7.02
N GLN A 212 -2.81 16.69 -6.80
CA GLN A 212 -1.63 15.93 -7.23
C GLN A 212 -1.25 14.85 -6.20
N VAL A 213 -0.73 13.74 -6.72
CA VAL A 213 -0.01 12.73 -5.96
C VAL A 213 1.44 12.79 -6.39
N THR A 214 2.34 13.06 -5.44
CA THR A 214 3.72 13.40 -5.75
C THR A 214 4.69 12.46 -5.02
N TYR A 215 5.75 12.08 -5.72
CA TYR A 215 6.92 11.38 -5.19
C TYR A 215 8.03 12.39 -4.85
N PHE A 216 8.63 12.25 -3.66
CA PHE A 216 9.68 13.12 -3.15
C PHE A 216 10.98 12.35 -2.82
N PRO A 217 12.09 12.62 -3.52
CA PRO A 217 13.32 11.83 -3.36
C PRO A 217 14.23 12.26 -2.21
N ASP A 218 14.13 13.51 -1.73
CA ASP A 218 15.14 14.13 -0.85
C ASP A 218 14.97 13.81 0.65
N ALA A 219 13.99 12.97 0.98
CA ALA A 219 13.72 12.46 2.32
C ALA A 219 13.47 10.95 2.27
N PRO A 220 14.50 10.13 1.97
CA PRO A 220 14.33 8.69 1.84
C PRO A 220 13.89 8.05 3.16
N VAL A 221 13.12 6.98 3.05
CA VAL A 221 12.62 6.17 4.18
C VAL A 221 13.04 4.73 3.96
N VAL A 222 13.60 4.12 5.01
CA VAL A 222 13.96 2.69 5.00
C VAL A 222 12.71 1.87 5.30
N HIS A 223 12.29 1.03 4.37
CA HIS A 223 11.11 0.17 4.50
C HIS A 223 11.51 -1.30 4.38
N ILE A 224 11.23 -2.06 5.44
CA ILE A 224 11.62 -3.48 5.54
C ILE A 224 10.73 -4.34 4.65
N GLY A 225 9.41 -4.14 4.74
CA GLY A 225 8.41 -4.87 3.98
C GLY A 225 8.08 -6.25 4.56
N GLY A 226 6.78 -6.48 4.79
CA GLY A 226 6.22 -7.82 4.96
C GLY A 226 6.47 -8.49 6.31
N GLU A 227 6.88 -7.74 7.34
CA GLU A 227 7.14 -8.30 8.67
C GLU A 227 5.86 -8.81 9.35
N SER A 228 4.73 -8.09 9.25
CA SER A 228 3.42 -8.55 9.77
C SER A 228 2.88 -9.80 9.05
N ALA A 229 3.35 -10.08 7.83
CA ALA A 229 3.00 -11.32 7.13
C ALA A 229 3.85 -12.51 7.62
N LYS A 230 5.04 -12.27 8.18
CA LYS A 230 5.96 -13.35 8.61
C LYS A 230 5.58 -13.99 9.95
N THR A 231 4.78 -13.32 10.78
CA THR A 231 4.44 -13.75 12.15
C THR A 231 3.40 -14.87 12.23
N ASP A 232 2.87 -15.38 11.12
CA ASP A 232 1.91 -16.48 11.09
C ASP A 232 2.56 -17.76 10.52
N HIS A 233 2.63 -18.83 11.32
CA HIS A 233 3.65 -19.89 11.29
C HIS A 233 3.61 -20.87 10.10
N SER A 234 2.85 -20.63 9.04
CA SER A 234 2.97 -21.40 7.80
C SER A 234 3.08 -20.51 6.57
N ILE A 235 4.31 -20.42 6.04
CA ILE A 235 4.69 -19.63 4.86
C ILE A 235 3.74 -19.84 3.67
N SER A 236 3.20 -21.05 3.51
CA SER A 236 2.25 -21.39 2.42
C SER A 236 0.82 -20.90 2.64
N SER A 237 0.31 -20.86 3.89
CA SER A 237 -1.04 -20.34 4.18
C SER A 237 -1.05 -18.81 4.11
N VAL A 238 0.01 -18.16 4.62
CA VAL A 238 0.20 -16.71 4.58
C VAL A 238 0.28 -16.22 3.15
N SER A 239 1.16 -16.82 2.35
CA SER A 239 1.30 -16.44 0.93
C SER A 239 -0.01 -16.57 0.17
N ARG A 240 -0.79 -17.64 0.45
CA ARG A 240 -2.11 -17.85 -0.16
C ARG A 240 -3.15 -16.84 0.33
N GLN A 241 -3.14 -16.47 1.60
CA GLN A 241 -4.04 -15.47 2.17
C GLN A 241 -3.72 -14.07 1.64
N VAL A 242 -2.44 -13.70 1.58
CA VAL A 242 -1.98 -12.45 0.97
C VAL A 242 -2.41 -12.39 -0.50
N SER A 243 -2.19 -13.47 -1.26
CA SER A 243 -2.62 -13.53 -2.67
C SER A 243 -4.14 -13.37 -2.81
N ALA A 244 -4.92 -13.99 -1.92
CA ALA A 244 -6.38 -13.86 -1.96
C ALA A 244 -6.83 -12.42 -1.68
N LEU A 245 -6.27 -11.77 -0.66
CA LEU A 245 -6.57 -10.37 -0.33
C LEU A 245 -6.20 -9.43 -1.48
N GLN A 246 -5.03 -9.61 -2.11
CA GLN A 246 -4.63 -8.84 -3.28
C GLN A 246 -5.60 -9.00 -4.45
N ILE A 247 -6.02 -10.23 -4.76
CA ILE A 247 -6.99 -10.50 -5.84
C ILE A 247 -8.35 -9.88 -5.52
N GLU A 248 -8.85 -10.03 -4.29
CA GLU A 248 -10.14 -9.46 -3.86
C GLU A 248 -10.14 -7.93 -3.98
N SER A 249 -9.08 -7.29 -3.46
CA SER A 249 -8.90 -5.85 -3.50
C SER A 249 -8.70 -5.33 -4.93
N GLU A 250 -7.95 -6.02 -5.78
CA GLU A 250 -7.76 -5.67 -7.20
C GLU A 250 -9.09 -5.74 -7.98
N LEU A 251 -9.87 -6.81 -7.79
CA LEU A 251 -11.19 -6.95 -8.41
C LEU A 251 -12.14 -5.84 -7.95
N LEU A 252 -12.14 -5.50 -6.66
CA LEU A 252 -12.93 -4.40 -6.12
C LEU A 252 -12.52 -3.06 -6.75
N TYR A 253 -11.22 -2.78 -6.85
CA TYR A 253 -10.69 -1.57 -7.48
C TYR A 253 -11.12 -1.46 -8.95
N PHE A 254 -10.91 -2.50 -9.76
CA PHE A 254 -11.34 -2.49 -11.16
C PHE A 254 -12.85 -2.35 -11.29
N ARG A 255 -13.62 -3.04 -10.44
CA ARG A 255 -15.07 -2.93 -10.46
C ARG A 255 -15.53 -1.51 -10.12
N LYS A 256 -14.96 -0.92 -9.08
CA LYS A 256 -15.34 0.39 -8.54
C LYS A 256 -14.94 1.54 -9.48
N ASN A 257 -13.68 1.54 -9.95
CA ASN A 257 -13.11 2.69 -10.64
C ASN A 257 -13.12 2.55 -12.18
N LEU A 258 -13.10 1.32 -12.70
CA LEU A 258 -13.02 1.05 -14.15
C LEU A 258 -14.25 0.30 -14.72
N GLY A 259 -15.18 -0.13 -13.86
CA GLY A 259 -16.44 -0.77 -14.23
C GLY A 259 -16.35 -2.26 -14.57
N LEU A 260 -17.51 -2.87 -14.86
CA LEU A 260 -17.63 -4.32 -15.11
C LEU A 260 -16.78 -4.82 -16.27
N LEU A 261 -16.76 -4.06 -17.38
CA LEU A 261 -16.05 -4.45 -18.59
C LEU A 261 -14.55 -4.58 -18.33
N SER A 262 -13.99 -3.73 -17.47
CA SER A 262 -12.60 -3.82 -17.04
C SER A 262 -12.31 -5.12 -16.28
N VAL A 263 -13.22 -5.53 -15.38
CA VAL A 263 -13.11 -6.82 -14.68
C VAL A 263 -13.19 -8.00 -15.66
N CYS A 264 -14.13 -7.98 -16.60
CA CYS A 264 -14.25 -9.00 -17.64
C CYS A 264 -12.99 -9.10 -18.50
N LEU A 265 -12.45 -7.96 -18.93
CA LEU A 265 -11.20 -7.88 -19.68
C LEU A 265 -10.02 -8.42 -18.85
N HIS A 266 -9.94 -8.06 -17.57
CA HIS A 266 -8.90 -8.54 -16.68
C HIS A 266 -8.95 -10.06 -16.48
N VAL A 267 -10.15 -10.63 -16.35
CA VAL A 267 -10.33 -12.09 -16.27
C VAL A 267 -9.88 -12.77 -17.55
N LEU A 268 -10.30 -12.25 -18.71
CA LEU A 268 -9.88 -12.76 -20.02
C LEU A 268 -8.36 -12.71 -20.18
N LEU A 269 -7.74 -11.56 -19.90
CA LEU A 269 -6.29 -11.38 -20.01
C LEU A 269 -5.53 -12.27 -19.03
N THR A 270 -6.07 -12.51 -17.83
CA THR A 270 -5.48 -13.43 -16.86
C THR A 270 -5.47 -14.88 -17.38
N ILE A 271 -6.57 -15.33 -18.00
CA ILE A 271 -6.63 -16.66 -18.64
C ILE A 271 -5.61 -16.76 -19.78
N ILE A 272 -5.54 -15.73 -20.63
CA ILE A 272 -4.57 -15.68 -21.75
C ILE A 272 -3.13 -15.66 -21.23
N ALA A 273 -2.84 -14.91 -20.17
CA ALA A 273 -1.51 -14.86 -19.57
C ALA A 273 -1.06 -16.24 -19.07
N GLU A 274 -1.94 -16.97 -18.41
CA GLU A 274 -1.66 -18.33 -17.94
C GLU A 274 -1.39 -19.30 -19.10
N ALA A 275 -2.14 -19.17 -20.21
CA ALA A 275 -1.87 -19.95 -21.42
C ALA A 275 -0.50 -19.62 -22.02
N ILE A 276 -0.13 -18.34 -22.12
CA ILE A 276 1.18 -17.90 -22.62
C ILE A 276 2.31 -18.44 -21.72
N LEU A 277 2.16 -18.34 -20.40
CA LEU A 277 3.16 -18.81 -19.44
C LEU A 277 3.31 -20.33 -19.51
N ALA A 278 2.21 -21.08 -19.65
CA ALA A 278 2.25 -22.53 -19.85
C ALA A 278 3.00 -22.91 -21.13
N VAL A 279 2.73 -22.22 -22.26
CA VAL A 279 3.45 -22.44 -23.52
C VAL A 279 4.95 -22.13 -23.36
N LYS A 280 5.31 -20.99 -22.75
CA LYS A 280 6.71 -20.63 -22.48
C LYS A 280 7.42 -21.67 -21.64
N GLN A 281 6.73 -22.25 -20.65
CA GLN A 281 7.31 -23.28 -19.79
C GLN A 281 7.46 -24.62 -20.52
N LEU A 282 6.49 -25.03 -21.34
CA LEU A 282 6.60 -26.24 -22.18
C LEU A 282 7.79 -26.18 -23.14
N LEU A 283 8.05 -24.99 -23.72
CA LEU A 283 9.20 -24.77 -24.61
C LEU A 283 10.55 -24.85 -23.85
N LYS A 284 10.59 -24.45 -22.58
CA LYS A 284 11.82 -24.48 -21.76
C LYS A 284 12.13 -25.85 -21.16
N THR A 285 11.10 -26.61 -20.77
CA THR A 285 11.26 -27.92 -20.12
C THR A 285 10.39 -28.98 -20.81
N PRO A 286 10.79 -29.48 -21.99
CA PRO A 286 10.07 -30.52 -22.70
C PRO A 286 10.01 -31.79 -21.84
N GLY A 287 8.81 -32.33 -21.57
CA GLY A 287 8.62 -33.59 -20.84
C GLY A 287 8.03 -33.49 -19.42
N GLN A 288 7.90 -32.29 -18.85
CA GLN A 288 7.31 -32.08 -17.51
C GLN A 288 5.84 -31.61 -17.54
N LEU A 289 5.02 -32.15 -18.45
CA LEU A 289 3.66 -31.65 -18.75
C LEU A 289 2.77 -31.45 -17.50
N ARG A 290 2.82 -32.38 -16.54
CA ARG A 290 2.04 -32.31 -15.28
C ARG A 290 2.49 -31.19 -14.34
N GLN A 291 3.76 -30.82 -14.36
CA GLN A 291 4.32 -29.75 -13.52
C GLN A 291 4.04 -28.37 -14.13
N VAL A 292 3.97 -28.30 -15.46
CA VAL A 292 3.69 -27.07 -16.23
C VAL A 292 2.22 -26.63 -16.13
N LEU A 293 1.27 -27.56 -16.01
CA LEU A 293 -0.17 -27.27 -16.01
C LEU A 293 -0.76 -27.06 -14.59
N ASN A 294 0.04 -26.57 -13.64
CA ASN A 294 -0.41 -26.34 -12.27
C ASN A 294 -1.11 -24.97 -12.13
N PHE A 295 -2.34 -24.87 -12.62
CA PHE A 295 -3.18 -23.65 -12.61
C PHE A 295 -3.75 -23.27 -11.23
N LYS A 296 -3.06 -23.58 -10.12
CA LYS A 296 -3.56 -23.27 -8.76
C LYS A 296 -3.84 -21.77 -8.56
N GLY A 297 -3.01 -20.90 -9.14
CA GLY A 297 -3.20 -19.45 -9.12
C GLY A 297 -4.46 -19.01 -9.87
N LEU A 298 -4.64 -19.51 -11.10
CA LEU A 298 -5.84 -19.23 -11.91
C LEU A 298 -7.13 -19.74 -11.24
N GLY A 299 -7.09 -20.95 -10.67
CA GLY A 299 -8.25 -21.52 -9.97
C GLY A 299 -8.68 -20.68 -8.76
N LEU A 300 -7.73 -20.17 -7.97
CA LEU A 300 -8.02 -19.24 -6.89
C LEU A 300 -8.61 -17.93 -7.43
N PHE A 301 -8.00 -17.34 -8.45
CA PHE A 301 -8.46 -16.10 -9.07
C PHE A 301 -9.89 -16.20 -9.61
N LEU A 302 -10.21 -17.23 -10.37
CA LEU A 302 -11.57 -17.45 -10.91
C LEU A 302 -12.58 -17.69 -9.79
N LYS A 303 -12.20 -18.46 -8.76
CA LYS A 303 -13.04 -18.67 -7.57
C LYS A 303 -13.36 -17.34 -6.87
N LEU A 304 -12.36 -16.49 -6.64
CA LEU A 304 -12.54 -15.19 -5.99
C LEU A 304 -13.34 -14.22 -6.86
N THR A 305 -13.13 -14.24 -8.17
CA THR A 305 -13.95 -13.48 -9.14
C THR A 305 -15.43 -13.86 -9.04
N TYR A 306 -15.73 -15.16 -8.98
CA TYR A 306 -17.10 -15.65 -8.85
C TYR A 306 -17.71 -15.26 -7.48
N LEU A 307 -17.01 -15.57 -6.39
CA LEU A 307 -17.51 -15.32 -5.04
C LEU A 307 -17.76 -13.82 -4.81
N SER A 308 -16.85 -12.96 -5.26
CA SER A 308 -16.96 -11.49 -5.13
C SER A 308 -17.98 -10.87 -6.09
N ARG A 309 -18.65 -11.68 -6.94
CA ARG A 309 -19.53 -11.21 -8.02
C ARG A 309 -18.84 -10.17 -8.91
N ALA A 310 -17.65 -10.52 -9.41
CA ALA A 310 -16.81 -9.65 -10.21
C ALA A 310 -16.45 -8.34 -9.46
N GLY A 311 -16.01 -8.48 -8.21
CA GLY A 311 -15.57 -7.36 -7.37
C GLY A 311 -16.68 -6.48 -6.78
N SER A 312 -17.96 -6.79 -7.02
CA SER A 312 -19.07 -5.98 -6.47
C SER A 312 -19.39 -6.29 -5.01
N ARG A 313 -18.88 -7.41 -4.48
CA ARG A 313 -19.12 -7.88 -3.12
C ARG A 313 -17.79 -8.14 -2.42
N VAL A 314 -17.65 -7.59 -1.21
CA VAL A 314 -16.53 -7.89 -0.30
C VAL A 314 -16.73 -9.28 0.31
N LEU A 315 -15.66 -10.08 0.38
CA LEU A 315 -15.73 -11.48 0.81
C LEU A 315 -15.49 -11.68 2.31
N ARG A 316 -15.12 -10.62 3.05
CA ARG A 316 -14.99 -10.59 4.51
C ARG A 316 -15.37 -9.23 5.10
#